data_AF-A0A1M7JKM8-F1
#
_entry.id   AF-A0A1M7JKM8-F1
#
_cell.length_a   1.000
_cell.length_b   1.000
_cell.length_c   1.000
_cell.angle_alpha   90.00
_cell.angle_beta   90.00
_cell.angle_gamma   90.00
#
_symmetry.space_group_name_H-M   'P 1'
#
loop_
_entity.id
_entity.type
_entity.pdbx_description
1 polymer ?
#
loop_
_entity_poly.entity_id
_entity_poly.type
_entity_poly.pdbx_seq_one_letter_code
_entity_poly.pdbx_strand_id
1 'polypeptide(L)'
;MNKQNIQKTLVLLPTSALLAGCLDATDNPANKITPTPNADGKYNIIFITTDQEAYMEQYPAGSDYAARERLRKLGTTFEKHYACANVSTSSRSVIYTGRHITETCMLDNTNYAFVNDMSRDLPTVGDMLRDAGYYTAFKGKWHISEDTESLEEYGFSDWTEGDMYGSVWEGYKEDGTIADHAIDWLKNKGKQLNNDGQSFFLAVNFLNPHDIMYFNETPGTYIAGEATPAPDDPVYKKSYNVPVPASWNEPFDKPGRPAAHKEYNKQWQDWVGPSPTDSTGWHTFRDYYFNTIQDEDNHMLVLLNYLEKAGLLNNSIVIYTSDHGEMQGEHGLKGKGGNIYENNIHVPLIIYHPEMKGGRHCYNLTSHLDLAPTFVDIATAGNVQQFSAITQELHGHSLMPAVKNPATDIRNSEGALFCFEMISMIDGDYVMNPSLKPAYRADMNKRGFVRGIITPDYKFARYFAPVKFNTPADYEALWADNDVELLMCGTDETENLAWPKDNNANQQLVELMNQKLNALIQREIGTDDGSETKKGYKGGVEMYDKNKYDQ
;
A
#
# COMPACT_ATOMS: atom_id res chain seq x y z
N MET A 1 -34.92 38.96 18.24
CA MET A 1 -34.31 40.26 17.85
C MET A 1 -32.82 40.15 18.19
N ASN A 2 -31.82 40.24 17.32
CA ASN A 2 -31.71 40.45 15.88
C ASN A 2 -30.45 39.67 15.45
N LYS A 3 -30.58 38.74 14.50
CA LYS A 3 -29.44 38.10 13.83
C LYS A 3 -29.01 39.04 12.70
N GLN A 4 -27.76 39.49 12.68
CA GLN A 4 -27.19 40.19 11.53
C GLN A 4 -26.37 39.21 10.67
N ASN A 5 -26.88 38.97 9.47
CA ASN A 5 -26.24 38.25 8.37
C ASN A 5 -25.02 39.05 7.88
N ILE A 6 -23.86 38.38 7.77
CA ILE A 6 -22.75 38.86 6.95
C ILE A 6 -22.78 38.06 5.65
N GLN A 7 -23.39 38.64 4.62
CA GLN A 7 -23.24 38.17 3.23
C GLN A 7 -21.85 38.58 2.74
N LYS A 8 -21.00 37.60 2.41
CA LYS A 8 -19.80 37.82 1.59
C LYS A 8 -20.25 37.90 0.13
N THR A 9 -20.22 39.10 -0.43
CA THR A 9 -20.43 39.36 -1.87
C THR A 9 -19.24 38.80 -2.65
N LEU A 10 -19.46 37.74 -3.42
CA LEU A 10 -18.52 37.23 -4.41
C LEU A 10 -18.61 38.15 -5.64
N VAL A 11 -17.57 38.95 -5.86
CA VAL A 11 -17.44 39.77 -7.09
C VAL A 11 -16.95 38.86 -8.21
N LEU A 12 -17.86 38.46 -9.09
CA LEU A 12 -17.55 37.85 -10.38
C LEU A 12 -17.03 38.93 -11.33
N LEU A 13 -15.73 38.90 -11.65
CA LEU A 13 -15.16 39.64 -12.77
C LEU A 13 -15.30 38.78 -14.05
N PRO A 14 -15.77 39.34 -15.18
CA PRO A 14 -15.88 38.62 -16.43
C PRO A 14 -14.50 38.54 -17.08
N THR A 15 -13.90 37.36 -17.15
CA THR A 15 -12.72 37.13 -18.00
C THR A 15 -13.18 36.91 -19.43
N SER A 16 -13.03 37.95 -20.24
CA SER A 16 -13.20 37.95 -21.69
C SER A 16 -12.24 36.96 -22.34
N ALA A 17 -12.78 36.13 -23.22
CA ALA A 17 -12.05 35.19 -24.05
C ALA A 17 -11.04 35.89 -24.97
N LEU A 18 -9.79 35.42 -24.93
CA LEU A 18 -8.84 35.54 -26.03
C LEU A 18 -8.43 34.13 -26.42
N LEU A 19 -9.09 33.61 -27.46
CA LEU A 19 -8.56 32.50 -28.25
C LEU A 19 -7.27 32.99 -28.92
N ALA A 20 -6.14 32.54 -28.39
CA ALA A 20 -4.88 32.51 -29.10
C ALA A 20 -4.43 31.06 -29.11
N GLY A 21 -4.39 30.46 -30.30
CA GLY A 21 -4.11 29.05 -30.50
C GLY A 21 -2.73 28.67 -29.96
N CYS A 22 -2.72 27.83 -28.94
CA CYS A 22 -1.61 26.92 -28.71
C CYS A 22 -1.80 25.75 -29.68
N LEU A 23 -0.99 25.73 -30.73
CA LEU A 23 -0.78 24.53 -31.53
C LEU A 23 -0.20 23.46 -30.60
N ASP A 24 -0.93 22.36 -30.47
CA ASP A 24 -0.52 21.14 -29.78
C ASP A 24 0.83 20.66 -30.32
N ALA A 25 1.88 20.90 -29.55
CA ALA A 25 3.19 20.32 -29.80
C ALA A 25 3.25 18.92 -29.17
N THR A 26 2.47 17.95 -29.67
CA THR A 26 2.73 16.49 -29.54
C THR A 26 1.95 15.63 -30.55
N ASP A 27 1.53 16.13 -31.72
CA ASP A 27 1.02 15.23 -32.77
C ASP A 27 2.18 14.64 -33.59
N ASN A 28 2.86 13.65 -33.03
CA ASN A 28 3.61 12.69 -33.85
C ASN A 28 2.63 11.58 -34.29
N PRO A 29 2.23 11.52 -35.57
CA PRO A 29 1.24 10.55 -36.06
C PRO A 29 1.67 9.07 -35.92
N ALA A 30 2.93 8.79 -35.55
CA ALA A 30 3.45 7.44 -35.34
C ALA A 30 3.04 6.77 -34.01
N ASN A 31 2.53 7.51 -33.01
CA ASN A 31 2.25 6.97 -31.66
C ASN A 31 0.77 7.08 -31.22
N LYS A 32 -0.17 7.13 -32.16
CA LYS A 32 -1.60 7.18 -31.79
C LYS A 32 -2.04 5.82 -31.22
N ILE A 33 -2.37 5.79 -29.92
CA ILE A 33 -2.95 4.61 -29.25
C ILE A 33 -4.21 4.20 -30.02
N THR A 34 -4.23 2.95 -30.48
CA THR A 34 -5.34 2.34 -31.21
C THR A 34 -5.75 1.08 -30.47
N PRO A 35 -6.82 1.12 -29.65
CA PRO A 35 -7.21 -0.01 -28.81
C PRO A 35 -7.47 -1.24 -29.66
N THR A 36 -6.71 -2.30 -29.40
CA THR A 36 -6.76 -3.55 -30.17
C THR A 36 -6.62 -4.70 -29.18
N PRO A 37 -7.71 -5.36 -28.74
CA PRO A 37 -7.61 -6.59 -27.95
C PRO A 37 -6.81 -7.67 -28.69
N ASN A 38 -6.25 -8.62 -27.93
CA ASN A 38 -5.63 -9.82 -28.48
C ASN A 38 -6.68 -10.71 -29.17
N ALA A 39 -6.23 -11.75 -29.88
CA ALA A 39 -7.12 -12.61 -30.68
C ALA A 39 -8.15 -13.38 -29.84
N ASP A 40 -7.89 -13.60 -28.55
CA ASP A 40 -8.85 -14.13 -27.56
C ASP A 40 -9.92 -13.12 -27.12
N GLY A 41 -9.88 -11.89 -27.64
CA GLY A 41 -10.82 -10.81 -27.34
C GLY A 41 -10.50 -10.01 -26.08
N LYS A 42 -9.32 -10.21 -25.48
CA LYS A 42 -8.95 -9.64 -24.17
C LYS A 42 -7.71 -8.77 -24.26
N TYR A 43 -7.46 -7.97 -23.22
CA TYR A 43 -6.24 -7.15 -23.10
C TYR A 43 -5.22 -7.86 -22.21
N ASN A 44 -3.93 -7.71 -22.50
CA ASN A 44 -2.91 -8.08 -21.51
C ASN A 44 -3.08 -7.24 -20.24
N ILE A 45 -2.64 -7.76 -19.11
CA ILE A 45 -2.60 -7.02 -17.86
C ILE A 45 -1.12 -6.87 -17.46
N ILE A 46 -0.67 -5.64 -17.28
CA ILE A 46 0.65 -5.34 -16.74
C ILE A 46 0.44 -4.62 -15.42
N PHE A 47 0.79 -5.29 -14.33
CA PHE A 47 0.68 -4.76 -12.99
C PHE A 47 2.05 -4.33 -12.50
N ILE A 48 2.19 -3.06 -12.15
CA ILE A 48 3.42 -2.45 -11.65
C ILE A 48 3.18 -2.09 -10.18
N THR A 49 4.09 -2.50 -9.30
CA THR A 49 4.03 -2.18 -7.87
C THR A 49 5.38 -1.68 -7.40
N THR A 50 5.38 -0.58 -6.64
CA THR A 50 6.53 -0.13 -5.84
C THR A 50 6.36 -0.54 -4.39
N ASP A 51 7.46 -0.67 -3.65
CA ASP A 51 7.40 -0.94 -2.21
C ASP A 51 7.54 0.34 -1.41
N GLN A 52 6.66 0.55 -0.43
CA GLN A 52 6.79 1.63 0.56
C GLN A 52 6.58 3.06 0.00
N GLU A 53 5.80 3.23 -1.08
CA GLU A 53 5.47 4.54 -1.63
C GLU A 53 4.12 5.07 -1.14
N ALA A 54 4.17 6.11 -0.32
CA ALA A 54 3.00 6.90 0.04
C ALA A 54 2.44 7.69 -1.15
N TYR A 55 1.11 7.85 -1.18
CA TYR A 55 0.44 8.72 -2.14
C TYR A 55 0.91 10.18 -2.03
N MET A 56 1.07 10.83 -3.19
CA MET A 56 1.39 12.25 -3.28
C MET A 56 0.38 12.94 -4.19
N GLU A 57 -0.44 13.84 -3.65
CA GLU A 57 -1.37 14.65 -4.48
C GLU A 57 -0.57 15.44 -5.54
N GLN A 58 0.48 16.11 -5.08
CA GLN A 58 1.44 16.84 -5.91
C GLN A 58 2.84 16.29 -5.67
N TYR A 59 3.59 16.08 -6.74
CA TYR A 59 4.98 15.68 -6.62
C TYR A 59 5.86 16.84 -6.13
N PRO A 60 6.95 16.55 -5.41
CA PRO A 60 7.85 17.57 -4.88
C PRO A 60 8.37 18.49 -5.99
N ALA A 61 8.39 19.80 -5.72
CA ALA A 61 8.88 20.76 -6.69
C ALA A 61 10.29 20.39 -7.17
N GLY A 62 10.45 20.34 -8.49
CA GLY A 62 11.70 19.98 -9.14
C GLY A 62 11.84 18.49 -9.45
N SER A 63 11.01 17.57 -8.93
CA SER A 63 11.00 16.16 -9.37
C SER A 63 10.76 16.02 -10.87
N ASP A 64 11.30 14.96 -11.48
CA ASP A 64 11.02 14.56 -12.86
C ASP A 64 10.50 13.12 -12.88
N TYR A 65 9.41 12.87 -12.13
CA TYR A 65 8.73 11.56 -12.08
C TYR A 65 7.95 11.31 -13.38
N ALA A 66 8.67 11.25 -14.49
CA ALA A 66 8.16 11.19 -15.85
C ALA A 66 7.32 9.94 -16.14
N ALA A 67 7.63 8.78 -15.54
CA ALA A 67 6.82 7.58 -15.68
C ALA A 67 5.47 7.74 -14.98
N ARG A 68 5.48 8.18 -13.72
CA ARG A 68 4.24 8.46 -12.97
C ARG A 68 3.39 9.54 -13.62
N GLU A 69 4.00 10.63 -14.09
CA GLU A 69 3.31 11.69 -14.85
C GLU A 69 2.70 11.17 -16.14
N ARG A 70 3.41 10.29 -16.85
CA ARG A 70 2.87 9.64 -18.06
C ARG A 70 1.66 8.77 -17.72
N LEU A 71 1.73 7.97 -16.66
CA LEU A 71 0.60 7.15 -16.21
C LEU A 71 -0.60 8.02 -15.82
N ARG A 72 -0.41 9.12 -15.07
CA ARG A 72 -1.49 10.07 -14.74
C ARG A 72 -2.15 10.65 -16.00
N LYS A 73 -1.36 11.03 -17.01
CA LYS A 73 -1.85 11.57 -18.28
C LYS A 73 -2.60 10.54 -19.12
N LEU A 74 -2.17 9.28 -19.09
CA LEU A 74 -2.76 8.20 -19.88
C LEU A 74 -3.97 7.55 -19.19
N GLY A 75 -3.98 7.49 -17.87
CA GLY A 75 -4.88 6.67 -17.09
C GLY A 75 -5.95 7.43 -16.30
N THR A 76 -6.52 6.70 -15.36
CA THR A 76 -7.41 7.21 -14.31
C THR A 76 -6.68 7.11 -12.98
N THR A 77 -6.42 8.24 -12.36
CA THR A 77 -5.83 8.32 -11.01
C THR A 77 -6.93 8.12 -9.97
N PHE A 78 -6.73 7.20 -9.04
CA PHE A 78 -7.60 7.01 -7.88
C PHE A 78 -6.99 7.77 -6.70
N GLU A 79 -7.68 8.81 -6.25
CA GLU A 79 -7.17 9.81 -5.31
C GLU A 79 -7.37 9.40 -3.84
N LYS A 80 -7.99 8.24 -3.60
CA LYS A 80 -8.34 7.71 -2.29
C LYS A 80 -8.22 6.18 -2.29
N HIS A 81 -7.01 5.67 -2.53
CA HIS A 81 -6.73 4.24 -2.55
C HIS A 81 -5.89 3.83 -1.34
N TYR A 82 -6.40 2.89 -0.54
CA TYR A 82 -5.79 2.55 0.75
C TYR A 82 -5.33 1.10 0.84
N ALA A 83 -4.15 0.89 1.40
CA ALA A 83 -3.68 -0.42 1.80
C ALA A 83 -4.57 -0.99 2.91
N CYS A 84 -4.89 -2.29 2.82
CA CYS A 84 -5.71 -2.98 3.82
C CYS A 84 -4.90 -3.52 5.01
N ALA A 85 -3.58 -3.61 4.86
CA ALA A 85 -2.68 -4.09 5.90
C ALA A 85 -1.28 -3.59 5.65
N ASN A 86 -0.51 -3.47 6.72
CA ASN A 86 0.94 -3.29 6.69
C ASN A 86 1.58 -4.45 7.49
N VAL A 87 2.80 -4.88 7.24
CA VAL A 87 3.83 -4.35 6.32
C VAL A 87 3.88 -5.15 4.98
N SER A 88 4.98 -5.11 4.23
CA SER A 88 5.10 -5.64 2.86
C SER A 88 4.45 -7.03 2.66
N THR A 89 4.81 -8.06 3.45
CA THR A 89 4.21 -9.40 3.32
C THR A 89 2.69 -9.39 3.48
N SER A 90 2.21 -8.73 4.53
CA SER A 90 0.78 -8.60 4.83
C SER A 90 0.04 -7.89 3.71
N SER A 91 0.53 -6.73 3.27
CA SER A 91 -0.11 -5.96 2.20
C SER A 91 -0.13 -6.71 0.87
N ARG A 92 1.01 -7.29 0.48
CA ARG A 92 1.14 -8.07 -0.76
C ARG A 92 0.21 -9.28 -0.73
N SER A 93 0.06 -9.95 0.41
CA SER A 93 -0.91 -11.04 0.55
C SER A 93 -2.33 -10.59 0.19
N VAL A 94 -2.74 -9.38 0.56
CA VAL A 94 -4.05 -8.82 0.19
C VAL A 94 -4.12 -8.54 -1.31
N ILE A 95 -3.10 -7.88 -1.88
CA ILE A 95 -3.04 -7.55 -3.32
C ILE A 95 -3.19 -8.81 -4.17
N TYR A 96 -2.42 -9.86 -3.83
CA TYR A 96 -2.32 -11.07 -4.64
C TYR A 96 -3.41 -12.10 -4.34
N THR A 97 -4.26 -11.93 -3.33
CA THR A 97 -5.36 -12.88 -3.04
C THR A 97 -6.74 -12.24 -3.00
N GLY A 98 -6.83 -10.91 -2.86
CA GLY A 98 -8.10 -10.22 -2.64
C GLY A 98 -8.75 -10.51 -1.28
N ARG A 99 -7.95 -10.94 -0.30
CA ARG A 99 -8.40 -11.38 1.03
C ARG A 99 -7.65 -10.65 2.13
N HIS A 100 -8.29 -10.46 3.28
CA HIS A 100 -7.67 -9.82 4.44
C HIS A 100 -6.63 -10.73 5.09
N ILE A 101 -5.73 -10.16 5.89
CA ILE A 101 -4.66 -10.90 6.57
C ILE A 101 -5.18 -11.96 7.55
N THR A 102 -6.43 -11.82 8.00
CA THR A 102 -7.14 -12.79 8.83
C THR A 102 -7.45 -14.09 8.08
N GLU A 103 -7.53 -14.04 6.75
CA GLU A 103 -7.68 -15.21 5.89
C GLU A 103 -6.33 -15.71 5.38
N THR A 104 -5.47 -14.80 4.90
CA THR A 104 -4.15 -15.17 4.34
C THR A 104 -3.20 -15.69 5.41
N CYS A 105 -3.44 -15.34 6.68
CA CYS A 105 -2.59 -15.60 7.84
C CYS A 105 -1.18 -14.99 7.72
N MET A 106 -0.99 -14.04 6.80
CA MET A 106 0.24 -13.27 6.63
C MET A 106 0.21 -12.07 7.59
N LEU A 107 0.50 -12.33 8.85
CA LEU A 107 0.37 -11.35 9.94
C LEU A 107 1.66 -10.56 10.22
N ASP A 108 2.80 -11.07 9.75
CA ASP A 108 4.14 -10.53 9.95
C ASP A 108 5.01 -10.94 8.74
N ASN A 109 6.20 -10.39 8.58
CA ASN A 109 7.01 -10.69 7.38
C ASN A 109 7.52 -12.14 7.36
N THR A 110 7.54 -12.75 6.18
CA THR A 110 7.95 -14.16 6.02
C THR A 110 9.42 -14.43 6.34
N ASN A 111 10.27 -13.39 6.36
CA ASN A 111 11.66 -13.52 6.79
C ASN A 111 11.82 -13.72 8.30
N TYR A 112 10.74 -13.65 9.09
CA TYR A 112 10.76 -14.04 10.49
C TYR A 112 10.57 -15.54 10.67
N ALA A 113 11.47 -16.16 11.44
CA ALA A 113 11.46 -17.60 11.71
C ALA A 113 10.16 -18.14 12.33
N PHE A 114 9.31 -17.28 12.91
CA PHE A 114 8.03 -17.62 13.53
C PHE A 114 6.82 -17.46 12.61
N VAL A 115 7.00 -16.96 11.38
CA VAL A 115 5.96 -16.84 10.36
C VAL A 115 6.02 -18.04 9.43
N ASN A 116 4.85 -18.51 8.95
CA ASN A 116 4.76 -19.53 7.92
C ASN A 116 4.60 -18.88 6.54
N ASP A 117 4.96 -19.61 5.49
CA ASP A 117 4.58 -19.21 4.13
C ASP A 117 3.07 -19.15 3.98
N MET A 118 2.58 -18.29 3.09
CA MET A 118 1.16 -18.28 2.74
C MET A 118 0.76 -19.65 2.19
N SER A 119 -0.41 -20.14 2.61
CA SER A 119 -0.91 -21.44 2.15
C SER A 119 -0.99 -21.51 0.62
N ARG A 120 -0.44 -22.58 0.04
CA ARG A 120 -0.55 -22.88 -1.39
C ARG A 120 -1.96 -23.32 -1.80
N ASP A 121 -2.83 -23.63 -0.82
CA ASP A 121 -4.24 -23.92 -1.07
C ASP A 121 -5.08 -22.63 -1.27
N LEU A 122 -4.51 -21.45 -0.97
CA LEU A 122 -5.21 -20.18 -1.12
C LEU A 122 -4.99 -19.64 -2.54
N PRO A 123 -6.04 -19.55 -3.39
CA PRO A 123 -5.86 -19.07 -4.76
C PRO A 123 -5.33 -17.65 -4.78
N THR A 124 -4.30 -17.41 -5.58
CA THR A 124 -3.82 -16.07 -5.86
C THR A 124 -4.45 -15.52 -7.15
N VAL A 125 -4.23 -14.24 -7.44
CA VAL A 125 -4.56 -13.63 -8.73
C VAL A 125 -3.89 -14.36 -9.91
N GLY A 126 -2.75 -15.02 -9.70
CA GLY A 126 -2.15 -15.90 -10.70
C GLY A 126 -3.07 -17.06 -11.06
N ASP A 127 -3.58 -17.78 -10.07
CA ASP A 127 -4.52 -18.90 -10.28
C ASP A 127 -5.84 -18.43 -10.88
N MET A 128 -6.39 -17.34 -10.32
CA MET A 128 -7.64 -16.74 -10.80
C MET A 128 -7.55 -16.32 -12.28
N LEU A 129 -6.40 -15.77 -12.70
CA LEU A 129 -6.20 -15.34 -14.08
C LEU A 129 -5.93 -16.53 -15.02
N ARG A 130 -5.30 -17.60 -14.54
CA ARG A 130 -5.20 -18.88 -15.29
C ARG A 130 -6.59 -19.49 -15.52
N ASP A 131 -7.48 -19.45 -14.53
CA ASP A 131 -8.88 -19.87 -14.68
C ASP A 131 -9.64 -18.98 -15.69
N ALA A 132 -9.20 -17.73 -15.86
CA ALA A 132 -9.66 -16.84 -16.92
C ALA A 132 -8.94 -17.05 -18.28
N GLY A 133 -8.01 -18.01 -18.38
CA GLY A 133 -7.28 -18.36 -19.61
C GLY A 133 -6.02 -17.55 -19.89
N TYR A 134 -5.56 -16.75 -18.93
CA TYR A 134 -4.33 -15.97 -19.06
C TYR A 134 -3.10 -16.84 -18.81
N TYR A 135 -2.01 -16.48 -19.47
CA TYR A 135 -0.67 -16.88 -19.04
C TYR A 135 -0.15 -15.88 -18.01
N THR A 136 0.51 -16.34 -16.95
CA THR A 136 0.88 -15.50 -15.80
C THR A 136 2.39 -15.51 -15.54
N ALA A 137 2.96 -14.33 -15.32
CA ALA A 137 4.37 -14.12 -15.04
C ALA A 137 4.58 -13.07 -13.94
N PHE A 138 5.68 -13.19 -13.23
CA PHE A 138 6.06 -12.36 -12.09
C PHE A 138 7.52 -11.93 -12.21
N LYS A 139 7.83 -10.67 -11.95
CA LYS A 139 9.21 -10.15 -11.92
C LYS A 139 9.36 -9.21 -10.73
N GLY A 140 10.44 -9.39 -9.98
CA GLY A 140 10.75 -8.56 -8.82
C GLY A 140 10.39 -9.21 -7.48
N LYS A 141 10.07 -8.38 -6.48
CA LYS A 141 9.85 -8.80 -5.09
C LYS A 141 8.53 -9.55 -4.89
N TRP A 142 8.59 -10.76 -4.34
CA TRP A 142 7.42 -11.57 -3.97
C TRP A 142 7.00 -11.33 -2.52
N HIS A 143 7.83 -11.74 -1.57
CA HIS A 143 7.73 -11.51 -0.13
C HIS A 143 6.45 -12.02 0.56
N ILE A 144 5.89 -13.13 0.08
CA ILE A 144 4.72 -13.80 0.69
C ILE A 144 5.04 -15.26 1.12
N SER A 145 6.22 -15.76 0.75
CA SER A 145 6.78 -17.05 1.20
C SER A 145 8.31 -16.94 1.35
N GLU A 146 8.89 -17.70 2.30
CA GLU A 146 10.32 -17.94 2.40
C GLU A 146 10.78 -18.90 1.29
N ASP A 147 9.96 -19.93 1.00
CA ASP A 147 10.15 -20.79 -0.16
C ASP A 147 9.74 -20.08 -1.44
N THR A 148 10.74 -19.66 -2.21
CA THR A 148 10.59 -19.07 -3.55
C THR A 148 11.17 -19.95 -4.64
N GLU A 149 11.41 -21.24 -4.35
CA GLU A 149 11.88 -22.20 -5.37
C GLU A 149 10.86 -22.32 -6.51
N SER A 150 9.56 -22.15 -6.22
CA SER A 150 8.54 -22.06 -7.24
C SER A 150 7.34 -21.19 -6.87
N LEU A 151 7.05 -20.22 -7.74
CA LEU A 151 5.78 -19.48 -7.74
C LEU A 151 4.71 -20.15 -8.63
N GLU A 152 5.00 -21.32 -9.21
CA GLU A 152 4.04 -22.04 -10.07
C GLU A 152 2.80 -22.48 -9.29
N GLU A 153 2.98 -22.91 -8.04
CA GLU A 153 1.92 -23.27 -7.09
C GLU A 153 1.13 -22.06 -6.57
N TYR A 154 1.65 -20.85 -6.79
CA TYR A 154 0.92 -19.59 -6.57
C TYR A 154 0.37 -19.02 -7.87
N GLY A 155 0.34 -19.79 -8.95
CA GLY A 155 -0.29 -19.30 -10.17
C GLY A 155 0.62 -18.51 -11.11
N PHE A 156 1.95 -18.54 -10.99
CA PHE A 156 2.87 -17.80 -11.87
C PHE A 156 3.89 -18.72 -12.57
N SER A 157 3.86 -18.76 -13.91
CA SER A 157 4.67 -19.71 -14.70
C SER A 157 6.09 -19.26 -14.99
N ASP A 158 6.32 -17.95 -15.02
CA ASP A 158 7.66 -17.39 -15.18
C ASP A 158 7.89 -16.36 -14.08
N TRP A 159 8.74 -16.66 -13.10
CA TRP A 159 9.03 -15.75 -11.98
C TRP A 159 10.49 -15.22 -12.00
N THR A 160 10.83 -14.32 -11.09
CA THR A 160 12.23 -14.05 -10.73
C THR A 160 12.66 -15.13 -9.75
N GLU A 161 13.75 -15.86 -10.01
CA GLU A 161 14.27 -16.85 -9.06
C GLU A 161 14.84 -16.16 -7.81
N GLY A 162 14.49 -16.68 -6.63
CA GLY A 162 14.81 -16.04 -5.35
C GLY A 162 13.87 -14.88 -5.00
N ASP A 163 14.13 -14.24 -3.86
CA ASP A 163 13.35 -13.08 -3.41
C ASP A 163 14.25 -11.94 -2.92
N MET A 164 13.69 -10.74 -2.91
CA MET A 164 14.35 -9.49 -2.51
C MET A 164 13.50 -8.82 -1.43
N TYR A 165 13.74 -9.19 -0.16
CA TYR A 165 12.93 -8.71 0.96
C TYR A 165 13.31 -7.31 1.45
N GLY A 166 14.44 -6.75 0.98
CA GLY A 166 14.99 -5.48 1.39
C GLY A 166 16.35 -5.63 2.08
N SER A 167 17.35 -4.93 1.57
CA SER A 167 18.64 -4.70 2.23
C SER A 167 19.20 -3.33 1.84
N VAL A 168 20.39 -2.99 2.34
CA VAL A 168 21.06 -1.72 2.01
C VAL A 168 21.23 -1.57 0.50
N TRP A 169 20.56 -0.55 -0.04
CA TRP A 169 20.62 -0.18 -1.46
C TRP A 169 20.18 -1.31 -2.40
N GLU A 170 19.28 -2.19 -1.95
CA GLU A 170 18.83 -3.29 -2.79
C GLU A 170 18.00 -2.77 -3.96
N GLY A 171 17.11 -1.80 -3.73
CA GLY A 171 16.35 -1.18 -4.81
C GLY A 171 17.25 -0.47 -5.81
N TYR A 172 18.23 0.31 -5.32
CA TYR A 172 19.24 0.94 -6.17
C TYR A 172 20.01 -0.06 -7.06
N LYS A 173 20.24 -1.29 -6.60
CA LYS A 173 20.98 -2.32 -7.35
C LYS A 173 20.09 -3.12 -8.29
N GLU A 174 18.87 -3.44 -7.86
CA GLU A 174 18.07 -4.47 -8.50
C GLU A 174 16.91 -3.92 -9.34
N ASP A 175 16.42 -2.70 -9.11
CA ASP A 175 15.26 -2.17 -9.87
C ASP A 175 15.53 -2.07 -11.38
N GLY A 176 16.76 -1.72 -11.77
CA GLY A 176 17.20 -1.79 -13.17
C GLY A 176 17.14 -3.21 -13.74
N THR A 177 17.59 -4.21 -12.98
CA THR A 177 17.53 -5.63 -13.36
C THR A 177 16.09 -6.12 -13.48
N ILE A 178 15.21 -5.71 -12.56
CA ILE A 178 13.77 -6.05 -12.58
C ILE A 178 13.12 -5.50 -13.86
N ALA A 179 13.38 -4.24 -14.21
CA ALA A 179 12.89 -3.64 -15.44
C ALA A 179 13.41 -4.38 -16.68
N ASP A 180 14.70 -4.70 -16.72
CA ASP A 180 15.32 -5.43 -17.84
C ASP A 180 14.75 -6.84 -18.00
N HIS A 181 14.55 -7.58 -16.91
CA HIS A 181 13.93 -8.91 -16.93
C HIS A 181 12.47 -8.87 -17.40
N ALA A 182 11.69 -7.87 -16.96
CA ALA A 182 10.32 -7.68 -17.45
C ALA A 182 10.30 -7.38 -18.96
N ILE A 183 11.19 -6.50 -19.43
CA ILE A 183 11.31 -6.16 -20.85
C ILE A 183 11.77 -7.36 -21.68
N ASP A 184 12.74 -8.14 -21.20
CA ASP A 184 13.19 -9.35 -21.90
C ASP A 184 12.05 -10.38 -22.02
N TRP A 185 11.32 -10.61 -20.93
CA TRP A 185 10.16 -11.51 -20.94
C TRP A 185 9.10 -11.04 -21.96
N LEU A 186 8.81 -9.73 -22.01
CA LEU A 186 7.87 -9.16 -22.99
C LEU A 186 8.37 -9.30 -24.44
N LYS A 187 9.66 -9.07 -24.70
CA LYS A 187 10.28 -9.22 -26.04
C LYS A 187 10.20 -10.64 -26.57
N ASN A 188 10.30 -11.61 -25.66
CA ASN A 188 10.34 -13.03 -25.97
C ASN A 188 8.95 -13.66 -25.75
N LYS A 189 8.69 -14.12 -24.53
CA LYS A 189 7.50 -14.90 -24.18
C LYS A 189 6.20 -14.10 -24.37
N GLY A 190 6.12 -12.85 -23.90
CA GLY A 190 4.92 -12.02 -24.03
C GLY A 190 4.52 -11.79 -25.49
N LYS A 191 5.50 -11.43 -26.34
CA LYS A 191 5.29 -11.30 -27.79
C LYS A 191 4.85 -12.60 -28.44
N GLN A 192 5.45 -13.74 -28.04
CA GLN A 192 5.03 -15.04 -28.53
C GLN A 192 3.56 -15.31 -28.19
N LEU A 193 3.17 -15.14 -26.93
CA LEU A 193 1.79 -15.38 -26.46
C LEU A 193 0.77 -14.55 -27.24
N ASN A 194 1.03 -13.26 -27.45
CA ASN A 194 0.14 -12.41 -28.24
C ASN A 194 0.07 -12.84 -29.72
N ASN A 195 1.17 -13.29 -30.33
CA ASN A 195 1.15 -13.85 -31.70
C ASN A 195 0.35 -15.15 -31.77
N ASP A 196 0.41 -15.96 -30.72
CA ASP A 196 -0.36 -17.19 -30.56
C ASP A 196 -1.83 -16.92 -30.18
N GLY A 197 -2.18 -15.64 -29.96
CA GLY A 197 -3.54 -15.19 -29.66
C GLY A 197 -3.93 -15.23 -28.19
N GLN A 198 -2.99 -15.50 -27.29
CA GLN A 198 -3.21 -15.61 -25.85
C GLN A 198 -2.82 -14.32 -25.11
N SER A 199 -3.72 -13.82 -24.27
CA SER A 199 -3.46 -12.73 -23.33
C SER A 199 -2.64 -13.18 -22.12
N PHE A 200 -1.85 -12.27 -21.56
CA PHE A 200 -1.03 -12.55 -20.37
C PHE A 200 -1.22 -11.54 -19.26
N PHE A 201 -0.84 -11.96 -18.05
CA PHE A 201 -0.65 -11.14 -16.86
C PHE A 201 0.84 -11.11 -16.51
N LEU A 202 1.40 -9.91 -16.41
CA LEU A 202 2.77 -9.69 -15.97
C LEU A 202 2.76 -8.77 -14.74
N ALA A 203 3.14 -9.29 -13.59
CA ALA A 203 3.39 -8.51 -12.38
C ALA A 203 4.86 -8.09 -12.33
N VAL A 204 5.12 -6.79 -12.15
CA VAL A 204 6.45 -6.17 -12.06
C VAL A 204 6.53 -5.42 -10.74
N ASN A 205 7.32 -5.94 -9.80
CA ASN A 205 7.34 -5.50 -8.40
C ASN A 205 8.71 -4.90 -8.08
N PHE A 206 8.82 -3.58 -8.21
CA PHE A 206 10.00 -2.81 -7.85
C PHE A 206 10.16 -2.73 -6.33
N LEU A 207 11.40 -2.43 -5.90
CA LEU A 207 11.82 -2.32 -4.52
C LEU A 207 11.78 -0.89 -4.02
N ASN A 208 12.28 0.09 -4.77
CA ASN A 208 12.28 1.46 -4.27
C ASN A 208 10.85 2.05 -4.23
N PRO A 209 10.57 2.93 -3.26
CA PRO A 209 11.49 3.60 -2.32
C PRO A 209 11.90 2.86 -1.02
N HIS A 210 11.72 1.55 -0.90
CA HIS A 210 12.03 0.78 0.33
C HIS A 210 13.44 0.96 0.91
N ASP A 211 14.44 1.34 0.09
CA ASP A 211 15.81 1.61 0.58
C ASP A 211 15.85 2.70 1.66
N ILE A 212 14.83 3.58 1.74
CA ILE A 212 14.63 4.56 2.82
C ILE A 212 14.72 3.95 4.22
N MET A 213 14.32 2.69 4.39
CA MET A 213 14.43 2.01 5.67
C MET A 213 15.87 1.99 6.19
N TYR A 214 16.84 1.76 5.30
CA TYR A 214 18.25 1.59 5.65
C TYR A 214 19.06 2.89 5.56
N PHE A 215 18.38 4.04 5.37
CA PHE A 215 19.05 5.33 5.33
C PHE A 215 19.34 5.88 6.72
N ASN A 216 20.62 6.20 6.97
CA ASN A 216 21.09 7.04 8.07
C ASN A 216 22.26 7.92 7.61
N GLU A 217 22.29 9.20 7.98
CA GLU A 217 23.41 10.10 7.63
C GLU A 217 24.75 9.67 8.23
N THR A 218 24.70 9.02 9.41
CA THR A 218 25.87 8.38 10.01
C THR A 218 25.68 6.87 9.91
N PRO A 219 26.62 6.15 9.26
CA PRO A 219 26.55 4.70 9.19
C PRO A 219 26.48 4.04 10.57
N GLY A 220 25.75 2.92 10.66
CA GLY A 220 25.66 2.13 11.89
C GLY A 220 25.08 0.74 11.66
N THR A 221 25.35 -0.17 12.58
CA THR A 221 24.83 -1.54 12.58
C THR A 221 23.64 -1.66 13.52
N TYR A 222 22.54 -2.20 13.01
CA TYR A 222 21.26 -2.37 13.71
C TYR A 222 20.73 -3.81 13.55
N ILE A 223 19.57 -4.13 14.12
CA ILE A 223 19.01 -5.50 14.07
C ILE A 223 18.74 -5.93 12.61
N ALA A 224 18.26 -5.02 11.76
CA ALA A 224 17.97 -5.30 10.36
C ALA A 224 19.24 -5.37 9.48
N GLY A 225 20.42 -5.10 10.04
CA GLY A 225 21.69 -5.02 9.33
C GLY A 225 22.31 -3.62 9.37
N GLU A 226 23.13 -3.33 8.38
CA GLU A 226 23.76 -2.01 8.24
C GLU A 226 22.71 -0.95 7.81
N ALA A 227 22.89 0.27 8.28
CA ALA A 227 22.23 1.46 7.74
C ALA A 227 23.30 2.49 7.38
N THR A 228 23.12 3.20 6.28
CA THR A 228 24.17 3.99 5.62
C THR A 228 23.59 5.24 4.94
N PRO A 229 24.43 6.23 4.58
CA PRO A 229 24.00 7.33 3.72
C PRO A 229 23.53 6.85 2.35
N ALA A 230 22.97 7.78 1.59
CA ALA A 230 22.58 7.56 0.21
C ALA A 230 23.78 7.11 -0.66
N PRO A 231 23.55 6.31 -1.72
CA PRO A 231 24.58 6.00 -2.70
C PRO A 231 25.26 7.27 -3.25
N ASP A 232 26.52 7.14 -3.65
CA ASP A 232 27.24 8.23 -4.32
C ASP A 232 26.91 8.29 -5.82
N ASP A 233 25.64 8.53 -6.15
CA ASP A 233 25.14 8.69 -7.51
C ASP A 233 24.40 10.04 -7.67
N PRO A 234 24.51 10.73 -8.83
CA PRO A 234 23.81 11.99 -9.10
C PRO A 234 22.32 12.00 -8.78
N VAL A 235 21.59 10.90 -8.97
CA VAL A 235 20.14 10.85 -8.69
C VAL A 235 19.82 11.09 -7.21
N TYR A 236 20.76 10.76 -6.30
CA TYR A 236 20.62 10.92 -4.86
C TYR A 236 21.16 12.23 -4.28
N LYS A 237 21.60 13.17 -5.13
CA LYS A 237 22.16 14.46 -4.68
C LYS A 237 21.16 15.61 -4.67
N LYS A 238 19.94 15.35 -5.12
CA LYS A 238 18.92 16.38 -5.24
C LYS A 238 18.27 16.68 -3.90
N SER A 239 18.02 17.97 -3.68
CA SER A 239 17.21 18.45 -2.56
C SER A 239 15.92 19.06 -3.09
N TYR A 240 14.82 18.75 -2.44
CA TYR A 240 13.48 19.19 -2.83
C TYR A 240 12.96 20.35 -1.97
N ASN A 241 13.62 20.62 -0.83
CA ASN A 241 13.31 21.73 0.08
C ASN A 241 11.81 21.80 0.44
N VAL A 242 11.20 20.63 0.69
CA VAL A 242 9.81 20.53 1.15
C VAL A 242 9.68 21.10 2.57
N PRO A 243 8.56 21.76 2.93
CA PRO A 243 8.38 22.30 4.27
C PRO A 243 8.29 21.20 5.32
N VAL A 244 8.86 21.43 6.51
CA VAL A 244 8.70 20.54 7.66
C VAL A 244 7.24 20.60 8.13
N PRO A 245 6.51 19.48 8.20
CA PRO A 245 5.11 19.47 8.60
C PRO A 245 4.96 19.69 10.11
N ALA A 246 3.78 20.16 10.54
CA ALA A 246 3.51 20.39 11.96
C ALA A 246 3.49 19.09 12.78
N SER A 247 3.24 17.95 12.13
CA SER A 247 3.26 16.61 12.69
C SER A 247 4.68 16.14 13.07
N TRP A 248 5.74 16.67 12.46
CA TRP A 248 7.11 16.15 12.51
C TRP A 248 7.61 15.80 13.92
N ASN A 249 7.43 16.70 14.90
CA ASN A 249 7.96 16.54 16.26
C ASN A 249 6.88 16.28 17.31
N GLU A 250 5.78 15.64 16.91
CA GLU A 250 4.69 15.31 17.83
C GLU A 250 5.18 14.41 18.98
N PRO A 251 4.95 14.78 20.26
CA PRO A 251 5.35 13.95 21.40
C PRO A 251 4.63 12.60 21.42
N PHE A 252 5.37 11.53 21.71
CA PHE A 252 4.82 10.17 21.83
C PHE A 252 3.94 9.96 23.07
N ASP A 253 4.09 10.80 24.09
CA ASP A 253 3.32 10.79 25.33
C ASP A 253 2.19 11.84 25.34
N LYS A 254 1.92 12.47 24.20
CA LYS A 254 0.82 13.42 24.04
C LYS A 254 -0.52 12.75 24.39
N PRO A 255 -1.36 13.39 25.23
CA PRO A 255 -2.68 12.86 25.55
C PRO A 255 -3.51 12.56 24.30
N GLY A 256 -4.07 11.36 24.23
CA GLY A 256 -4.85 10.89 23.08
C GLY A 256 -4.05 10.20 21.98
N ARG A 257 -2.70 10.21 22.02
CA ARG A 257 -1.90 9.41 21.09
C ARG A 257 -1.85 7.95 21.56
N PRO A 258 -2.13 6.95 20.70
CA PRO A 258 -2.04 5.54 21.06
C PRO A 258 -0.64 5.15 21.55
N ALA A 259 -0.56 4.34 22.62
CA ALA A 259 0.72 3.91 23.18
C ALA A 259 1.54 3.08 22.17
N ALA A 260 0.86 2.36 21.27
CA ALA A 260 1.45 1.60 20.18
C ALA A 260 2.45 2.42 19.34
N HIS A 261 2.19 3.72 19.10
CA HIS A 261 3.09 4.57 18.31
C HIS A 261 4.47 4.71 18.97
N LYS A 262 4.49 4.79 20.31
CA LYS A 262 5.73 4.87 21.09
C LYS A 262 6.48 3.54 21.09
N GLU A 263 5.76 2.44 21.28
CA GLU A 263 6.32 1.08 21.27
C GLU A 263 6.97 0.77 19.93
N TYR A 264 6.23 1.01 18.84
CA TYR A 264 6.72 0.91 17.48
C TYR A 264 7.98 1.76 17.28
N ASN A 265 7.94 3.06 17.61
CA ASN A 265 9.09 3.94 17.39
C ASN A 265 10.33 3.49 18.17
N LYS A 266 10.17 3.01 19.41
CA LYS A 266 11.30 2.52 20.19
C LYS A 266 11.92 1.29 19.52
N GLN A 267 11.08 0.32 19.13
CA GLN A 267 11.55 -0.90 18.50
C GLN A 267 12.16 -0.66 17.12
N TRP A 268 11.54 0.20 16.32
CA TRP A 268 11.97 0.49 14.96
C TRP A 268 13.34 1.16 14.91
N GLN A 269 13.66 1.99 15.90
CA GLN A 269 14.98 2.61 15.99
C GLN A 269 16.10 1.61 16.31
N ASP A 270 15.82 0.57 17.09
CA ASP A 270 16.77 -0.53 17.31
C ASP A 270 16.96 -1.37 16.02
N TRP A 271 15.95 -1.38 15.15
CA TRP A 271 15.94 -2.13 13.90
C TRP A 271 16.68 -1.45 12.76
N VAL A 272 16.42 -0.16 12.53
CA VAL A 272 16.89 0.56 11.33
C VAL A 272 17.52 1.92 11.65
N GLY A 273 17.75 2.20 12.94
CA GLY A 273 18.32 3.44 13.42
C GLY A 273 17.32 4.57 13.67
N PRO A 274 17.81 5.65 14.31
CA PRO A 274 16.96 6.71 14.85
C PRO A 274 16.20 7.47 13.77
N SER A 275 14.98 7.89 14.07
CA SER A 275 14.31 8.95 13.31
C SER A 275 15.13 10.24 13.38
N PRO A 276 15.13 11.09 12.34
CA PRO A 276 15.84 12.36 12.41
C PRO A 276 15.36 13.21 13.61
N THR A 277 16.27 13.96 14.25
CA THR A 277 15.96 14.70 15.49
C THR A 277 15.91 16.21 15.33
N ASP A 278 16.29 16.73 14.16
CA ASP A 278 16.22 18.14 13.80
C ASP A 278 15.72 18.32 12.36
N SER A 279 15.44 19.57 11.98
CA SER A 279 14.89 19.88 10.66
C SER A 279 15.87 19.58 9.52
N THR A 280 17.18 19.69 9.75
CA THR A 280 18.18 19.42 8.71
C THR A 280 18.20 17.93 8.39
N GLY A 281 18.31 17.08 9.41
CA GLY A 281 18.25 15.63 9.23
C GLY A 281 16.91 15.18 8.66
N TRP A 282 15.80 15.85 9.01
CA TRP A 282 14.51 15.57 8.38
C TRP A 282 14.52 15.86 6.88
N HIS A 283 15.01 17.03 6.46
CA HIS A 283 15.11 17.34 5.04
C HIS A 283 16.00 16.34 4.31
N THR A 284 17.13 15.95 4.89
CA THR A 284 18.02 14.95 4.29
C THR A 284 17.35 13.57 4.16
N PHE A 285 16.61 13.12 5.17
CA PHE A 285 15.82 11.89 5.12
C PHE A 285 14.73 11.95 4.05
N ARG A 286 13.99 13.05 3.97
CA ARG A 286 12.94 13.28 2.95
C ARG A 286 13.51 13.34 1.54
N ASP A 287 14.62 14.05 1.37
CA ASP A 287 15.29 14.16 0.09
C ASP A 287 15.74 12.77 -0.39
N TYR A 288 16.27 11.93 0.50
CA TYR A 288 16.61 10.55 0.15
C TYR A 288 15.39 9.74 -0.30
N TYR A 289 14.27 9.81 0.43
CA TYR A 289 13.02 9.15 0.03
C TYR A 289 12.57 9.57 -1.38
N PHE A 290 12.52 10.87 -1.65
CA PHE A 290 12.14 11.37 -2.97
C PHE A 290 13.15 11.01 -4.08
N ASN A 291 14.43 10.90 -3.75
CA ASN A 291 15.46 10.45 -4.67
C ASN A 291 15.34 8.95 -4.99
N THR A 292 15.00 8.10 -4.01
CA THR A 292 14.70 6.68 -4.28
C THR A 292 13.49 6.51 -5.21
N ILE A 293 12.45 7.34 -5.04
CA ILE A 293 11.31 7.39 -5.98
C ILE A 293 11.77 7.86 -7.36
N GLN A 294 12.64 8.88 -7.45
CA GLN A 294 13.16 9.37 -8.73
C GLN A 294 13.94 8.27 -9.48
N ASP A 295 14.73 7.50 -8.75
CA ASP A 295 15.56 6.43 -9.31
C ASP A 295 14.69 5.29 -9.85
N GLU A 296 13.72 4.82 -9.06
CA GLU A 296 12.73 3.84 -9.53
C GLU A 296 11.92 4.37 -10.73
N ASP A 297 11.51 5.63 -10.71
CA ASP A 297 10.74 6.23 -11.81
C ASP A 297 11.51 6.16 -13.13
N ASN A 298 12.84 6.31 -13.10
CA ASN A 298 13.69 6.18 -14.28
C ASN A 298 13.63 4.75 -14.86
N HIS A 299 13.61 3.73 -14.01
CA HIS A 299 13.51 2.32 -14.43
C HIS A 299 12.11 1.97 -14.93
N MET A 300 11.06 2.44 -14.23
CA MET A 300 9.68 2.33 -14.71
C MET A 300 9.50 3.04 -16.06
N LEU A 301 10.14 4.19 -16.28
CA LEU A 301 10.09 4.91 -17.54
C LEU A 301 10.69 4.10 -18.69
N VAL A 302 11.77 3.36 -18.45
CA VAL A 302 12.36 2.45 -19.46
C VAL A 302 11.36 1.35 -19.85
N LEU A 303 10.66 0.76 -18.88
CA LEU A 303 9.59 -0.21 -19.15
C LEU A 303 8.45 0.43 -19.97
N LEU A 304 7.91 1.58 -19.54
CA LEU A 304 6.82 2.26 -20.26
C LEU A 304 7.22 2.69 -21.68
N ASN A 305 8.46 3.16 -21.88
CA ASN A 305 9.00 3.47 -23.20
C ASN A 305 9.05 2.22 -24.10
N TYR A 306 9.39 1.06 -23.54
CA TYR A 306 9.36 -0.20 -24.28
C TYR A 306 7.92 -0.59 -24.65
N LEU A 307 6.97 -0.51 -23.72
CA LEU A 307 5.56 -0.81 -24.00
C LEU A 307 5.00 0.04 -25.14
N GLU A 308 5.29 1.34 -25.13
CA GLU A 308 4.89 2.26 -26.20
C GLU A 308 5.55 1.89 -27.53
N LYS A 309 6.88 1.74 -27.55
CA LYS A 309 7.65 1.42 -28.77
C LYS A 309 7.28 0.06 -29.38
N ALA A 310 6.94 -0.91 -28.54
CA ALA A 310 6.49 -2.24 -28.97
C ALA A 310 5.01 -2.26 -29.40
N GLY A 311 4.28 -1.15 -29.23
CA GLY A 311 2.85 -1.07 -29.50
C GLY A 311 1.98 -1.79 -28.47
N LEU A 312 2.54 -2.22 -27.33
CA LEU A 312 1.85 -2.98 -26.29
C LEU A 312 0.82 -2.13 -25.54
N LEU A 313 0.95 -0.80 -25.52
CA LEU A 313 -0.09 0.07 -24.97
C LEU A 313 -1.43 -0.08 -25.72
N ASN A 314 -1.43 -0.51 -26.97
CA ASN A 314 -2.67 -0.73 -27.73
C ASN A 314 -3.49 -1.92 -27.25
N ASN A 315 -2.82 -2.96 -26.72
CA ASN A 315 -3.41 -4.25 -26.37
C ASN A 315 -3.16 -4.63 -24.90
N SER A 316 -2.79 -3.68 -24.04
CA SER A 316 -2.54 -3.92 -22.62
C SER A 316 -3.21 -2.87 -21.74
N ILE A 317 -3.69 -3.31 -20.58
CA ILE A 317 -4.10 -2.47 -19.46
C ILE A 317 -2.93 -2.42 -18.48
N VAL A 318 -2.56 -1.21 -18.05
CA VAL A 318 -1.46 -1.00 -17.09
C VAL A 318 -2.06 -0.53 -15.78
N ILE A 319 -1.76 -1.23 -14.70
CA ILE A 319 -2.20 -0.90 -13.34
C ILE A 319 -0.95 -0.62 -12.51
N TYR A 320 -0.89 0.53 -11.86
CA TYR A 320 0.23 0.95 -11.03
C TYR A 320 -0.26 1.24 -9.62
N THR A 321 0.41 0.68 -8.60
CA THR A 321 0.15 0.96 -7.18
C THR A 321 1.42 0.84 -6.33
N SER A 322 1.30 1.03 -5.01
CA SER A 322 2.31 0.61 -4.03
C SER A 322 1.72 -0.36 -3.01
N ASP A 323 2.54 -1.23 -2.42
CA ASP A 323 2.07 -2.15 -1.39
C ASP A 323 1.61 -1.42 -0.13
N HIS A 324 2.40 -0.48 0.38
CA HIS A 324 2.02 0.40 1.49
C HIS A 324 2.81 1.71 1.43
N GLY A 325 2.54 2.63 2.34
CA GLY A 325 3.25 3.90 2.42
C GLY A 325 4.50 3.88 3.33
N GLU A 326 4.97 5.08 3.65
CA GLU A 326 6.07 5.36 4.57
C GLU A 326 5.80 6.63 5.37
N MET A 327 6.10 6.60 6.66
CA MET A 327 5.78 7.70 7.59
C MET A 327 6.51 9.02 7.29
N GLN A 328 7.59 8.99 6.53
CA GLN A 328 8.34 10.14 6.02
C GLN A 328 8.91 11.02 7.13
N GLY A 329 9.12 10.41 8.30
CA GLY A 329 9.49 11.13 9.50
C GLY A 329 8.30 11.81 10.21
N GLU A 330 7.15 11.97 9.55
CA GLU A 330 5.99 12.62 10.14
C GLU A 330 5.51 11.91 11.41
N HIS A 331 4.92 12.68 12.33
CA HIS A 331 4.58 12.20 13.68
C HIS A 331 5.81 11.69 14.48
N GLY A 332 7.04 12.01 14.06
CA GLY A 332 8.28 11.50 14.64
C GLY A 332 8.60 10.05 14.25
N LEU A 333 7.89 9.51 13.25
CA LEU A 333 7.95 8.09 12.89
C LEU A 333 8.71 7.89 11.57
N LYS A 334 9.63 6.91 11.58
CA LYS A 334 10.26 6.33 10.39
C LYS A 334 9.59 4.99 10.08
N GLY A 335 9.53 4.60 8.81
CA GLY A 335 9.09 3.28 8.35
C GLY A 335 7.59 3.10 8.19
N LYS A 336 7.13 1.87 8.40
CA LYS A 336 5.73 1.44 8.31
C LYS A 336 5.37 0.54 9.50
N GLY A 337 4.14 0.63 9.98
CA GLY A 337 3.71 -0.15 11.14
C GLY A 337 2.22 -0.07 11.42
N GLY A 338 1.82 -0.49 12.62
CA GLY A 338 0.43 -0.51 13.08
C GLY A 338 -0.07 0.87 13.47
N ASN A 339 -0.25 1.75 12.48
CA ASN A 339 -0.89 3.06 12.64
C ASN A 339 -1.72 3.37 11.38
N ILE A 340 -2.67 4.29 11.49
CA ILE A 340 -3.62 4.61 10.40
C ILE A 340 -3.34 5.97 9.74
N TYR A 341 -2.14 6.53 9.88
CA TYR A 341 -1.79 7.80 9.26
C TYR A 341 -1.78 7.70 7.72
N GLU A 342 -2.17 8.78 7.02
CA GLU A 342 -2.22 8.90 5.56
C GLU A 342 -0.94 8.37 4.91
N ASN A 343 0.20 8.88 5.37
CA ASN A 343 1.50 8.51 4.83
C ASN A 343 1.83 7.00 4.94
N ASN A 344 1.20 6.28 5.87
CA ASN A 344 1.44 4.84 6.08
C ASN A 344 0.55 3.94 5.21
N ILE A 345 -0.69 4.38 4.92
CA ILE A 345 -1.72 3.51 4.33
C ILE A 345 -2.38 4.05 3.06
N HIS A 346 -2.22 5.32 2.70
CA HIS A 346 -2.69 5.87 1.43
C HIS A 346 -1.59 5.73 0.38
N VAL A 347 -1.86 4.99 -0.69
CA VAL A 347 -0.88 4.64 -1.72
C VAL A 347 -1.37 5.09 -3.10
N PRO A 348 -0.47 5.38 -4.06
CA PRO A 348 -0.89 5.72 -5.41
C PRO A 348 -1.68 4.57 -6.05
N LEU A 349 -2.68 4.89 -6.87
CA LEU A 349 -3.29 3.93 -7.79
C LEU A 349 -3.63 4.61 -9.11
N ILE A 350 -3.11 4.07 -10.22
CA ILE A 350 -3.42 4.54 -11.56
C ILE A 350 -3.76 3.36 -12.45
N ILE A 351 -4.88 3.44 -13.17
CA ILE A 351 -5.29 2.43 -14.14
C ILE A 351 -5.36 3.06 -15.54
N TYR A 352 -4.47 2.62 -16.42
CA TYR A 352 -4.53 2.90 -17.85
C TYR A 352 -5.29 1.81 -18.57
N HIS A 353 -6.30 2.21 -19.35
CA HIS A 353 -7.04 1.32 -20.24
C HIS A 353 -7.10 1.96 -21.64
N PRO A 354 -6.69 1.27 -22.72
CA PRO A 354 -6.51 1.90 -24.02
C PRO A 354 -7.79 2.49 -24.60
N GLU A 355 -8.95 1.88 -24.33
CA GLU A 355 -10.27 2.39 -24.77
C GLU A 355 -10.75 3.63 -24.00
N MET A 356 -10.08 4.00 -22.91
CA MET A 356 -10.54 5.07 -22.04
C MET A 356 -9.78 6.37 -22.27
N LYS A 357 -10.43 7.50 -22.02
CA LYS A 357 -9.76 8.80 -22.02
C LYS A 357 -8.78 8.88 -20.84
N GLY A 358 -7.55 9.34 -21.07
CA GLY A 358 -6.57 9.59 -20.01
C GLY A 358 -6.79 10.90 -19.24
N GLY A 359 -6.01 11.12 -18.18
CA GLY A 359 -6.05 12.32 -17.36
C GLY A 359 -7.34 12.45 -16.54
N ARG A 360 -7.91 11.31 -16.13
CA ARG A 360 -9.13 11.26 -15.33
C ARG A 360 -8.81 11.03 -13.87
N HIS A 361 -9.71 11.47 -13.00
CA HIS A 361 -9.55 11.38 -11.55
C HIS A 361 -10.79 10.74 -10.94
N CYS A 362 -10.59 9.74 -10.08
CA CYS A 362 -11.60 9.08 -9.28
C CYS A 362 -11.37 9.45 -7.82
N TYR A 363 -12.35 10.10 -7.19
CA TYR A 363 -12.29 10.52 -5.79
C TYR A 363 -13.07 9.57 -4.85
N ASN A 364 -13.56 8.44 -5.38
CA ASN A 364 -14.22 7.42 -4.58
C ASN A 364 -13.17 6.59 -3.82
N LEU A 365 -13.51 6.21 -2.60
CA LEU A 365 -12.72 5.36 -1.76
C LEU A 365 -12.57 3.97 -2.40
N THR A 366 -11.34 3.46 -2.40
CA THR A 366 -10.95 2.12 -2.87
C THR A 366 -9.88 1.55 -1.96
N SER A 367 -9.58 0.26 -2.07
CA SER A 367 -8.56 -0.40 -1.26
C SER A 367 -7.89 -1.56 -1.99
N HIS A 368 -6.78 -2.10 -1.44
CA HIS A 368 -6.09 -3.26 -2.03
C HIS A 368 -6.98 -4.49 -2.21
N LEU A 369 -8.02 -4.65 -1.38
CA LEU A 369 -9.00 -5.73 -1.52
C LEU A 369 -9.69 -5.70 -2.90
N ASP A 370 -9.77 -4.54 -3.53
CA ASP A 370 -10.43 -4.31 -4.82
C ASP A 370 -9.58 -4.71 -6.03
N LEU A 371 -8.27 -4.95 -5.86
CA LEU A 371 -7.36 -5.21 -6.98
C LEU A 371 -7.59 -6.59 -7.61
N ALA A 372 -7.67 -7.65 -6.80
CA ALA A 372 -7.93 -9.00 -7.29
C ALA A 372 -9.21 -9.12 -8.14
N PRO A 373 -10.40 -8.67 -7.67
CA PRO A 373 -11.60 -8.69 -8.52
C PRO A 373 -11.46 -7.76 -9.74
N THR A 374 -10.69 -6.69 -9.67
CA THR A 374 -10.41 -5.84 -10.86
C THR A 374 -9.64 -6.61 -11.93
N PHE A 375 -8.58 -7.35 -11.56
CA PHE A 375 -7.84 -8.17 -12.51
C PHE A 375 -8.73 -9.23 -13.16
N VAL A 376 -9.61 -9.89 -12.37
CA VAL A 376 -10.54 -10.90 -12.88
C VAL A 376 -11.62 -10.29 -13.79
N ASP A 377 -12.14 -9.09 -13.48
CA ASP A 377 -13.09 -8.39 -14.37
C ASP A 377 -12.45 -8.11 -15.74
N ILE A 378 -11.22 -7.60 -15.74
CA ILE A 378 -10.45 -7.39 -16.97
C ILE A 378 -10.28 -8.70 -17.75
N ALA A 379 -9.87 -9.76 -17.06
CA ALA A 379 -9.54 -11.04 -17.68
C ALA A 379 -10.75 -11.85 -18.16
N THR A 380 -11.93 -11.56 -17.62
CA THR A 380 -13.18 -12.21 -18.05
C THR A 380 -13.88 -11.41 -19.14
N ALA A 381 -13.47 -10.17 -19.41
CA ALA A 381 -13.89 -9.35 -20.54
C ALA A 381 -15.43 -9.31 -20.72
N GLY A 382 -16.17 -9.17 -19.62
CA GLY A 382 -17.63 -9.12 -19.61
C GLY A 382 -18.33 -10.48 -19.52
N ASN A 383 -17.61 -11.59 -19.38
CA ASN A 383 -18.17 -12.89 -19.04
C ASN A 383 -18.56 -12.93 -17.55
N VAL A 384 -19.79 -12.49 -17.25
CA VAL A 384 -20.30 -12.37 -15.88
C VAL A 384 -20.30 -13.72 -15.14
N GLN A 385 -20.61 -14.83 -15.82
CA GLN A 385 -20.64 -16.14 -15.17
C GLN A 385 -19.24 -16.58 -14.71
N GLN A 386 -18.22 -16.38 -15.55
CA GLN A 386 -16.85 -16.71 -15.19
C GLN A 386 -16.32 -15.76 -14.11
N PHE A 387 -16.60 -14.46 -14.22
CA PHE A 387 -16.26 -13.47 -13.19
C PHE A 387 -16.83 -13.87 -11.82
N SER A 388 -18.12 -14.17 -11.76
CA SER A 388 -18.78 -14.57 -10.51
C SER A 388 -18.24 -15.89 -9.97
N ALA A 389 -17.90 -16.86 -10.83
CA ALA A 389 -17.36 -18.15 -10.37
C ALA A 389 -15.98 -17.98 -9.71
N ILE A 390 -15.10 -17.16 -10.31
CA ILE A 390 -13.73 -16.93 -9.81
C ILE A 390 -13.74 -16.05 -8.55
N THR A 391 -14.61 -15.05 -8.48
CA THR A 391 -14.61 -14.05 -7.39
C THR A 391 -15.60 -14.35 -6.26
N GLN A 392 -16.30 -15.50 -6.27
CA GLN A 392 -17.41 -15.79 -5.34
C GLN A 392 -17.05 -15.69 -3.85
N GLU A 393 -15.78 -15.90 -3.50
CA GLU A 393 -15.28 -15.87 -2.13
C GLU A 393 -14.54 -14.57 -1.78
N LEU A 394 -14.44 -13.61 -2.72
CA LEU A 394 -13.76 -12.34 -2.50
C LEU A 394 -14.73 -11.29 -1.97
N HIS A 395 -14.22 -10.42 -1.11
CA HIS A 395 -14.98 -9.31 -0.52
C HIS A 395 -14.68 -7.95 -1.16
N GLY A 396 -13.72 -7.91 -2.09
CA GLY A 396 -13.39 -6.72 -2.89
C GLY A 396 -14.38 -6.43 -4.00
N HIS A 397 -14.31 -5.22 -4.54
CA HIS A 397 -15.12 -4.77 -5.67
C HIS A 397 -14.24 -4.52 -6.90
N SER A 398 -14.69 -4.88 -8.10
CA SER A 398 -13.98 -4.46 -9.31
C SER A 398 -13.99 -2.93 -9.45
N LEU A 399 -12.84 -2.36 -9.82
CA LEU A 399 -12.65 -0.93 -10.08
C LEU A 399 -12.99 -0.53 -11.52
N MET A 400 -13.23 -1.49 -12.42
CA MET A 400 -13.54 -1.19 -13.82
C MET A 400 -14.79 -0.32 -14.03
N PRO A 401 -15.85 -0.40 -13.19
CA PRO A 401 -16.93 0.59 -13.20
C PRO A 401 -16.45 2.02 -12.94
N ALA A 402 -15.53 2.23 -11.99
CA ALA A 402 -14.92 3.53 -11.71
C ALA A 402 -13.96 3.97 -12.83
N VAL A 403 -13.25 3.03 -13.47
CA VAL A 403 -12.48 3.33 -14.69
C VAL A 403 -13.41 3.78 -15.82
N LYS A 404 -14.60 3.22 -15.99
CA LYS A 404 -15.55 3.67 -17.03
C LYS A 404 -16.20 5.01 -16.66
N ASN A 405 -16.61 5.15 -15.41
CA ASN A 405 -17.23 6.35 -14.86
C ASN A 405 -16.62 6.68 -13.48
N PRO A 406 -15.68 7.64 -13.39
CA PRO A 406 -14.99 7.96 -12.13
C PRO A 406 -15.87 8.43 -10.97
N ALA A 407 -17.13 8.76 -11.24
CA ALA A 407 -18.12 9.10 -10.20
C ALA A 407 -18.78 7.88 -9.56
N THR A 408 -18.50 6.65 -10.02
CA THR A 408 -19.08 5.42 -9.48
C THR A 408 -18.59 5.17 -8.05
N ASP A 409 -19.53 5.08 -7.10
CA ASP A 409 -19.20 4.68 -5.74
C ASP A 409 -18.69 3.24 -5.71
N ILE A 410 -17.55 3.02 -5.04
CA ILE A 410 -16.97 1.71 -4.80
C ILE A 410 -17.02 1.41 -3.30
N ARG A 411 -16.43 2.27 -2.45
CA ARG A 411 -16.42 2.09 -0.99
C ARG A 411 -16.84 3.30 -0.17
N ASN A 412 -17.31 4.43 -0.72
CA ASN A 412 -17.62 5.61 0.11
C ASN A 412 -18.73 5.31 1.13
N SER A 413 -19.73 4.53 0.72
CA SER A 413 -20.84 4.12 1.59
C SER A 413 -20.45 3.02 2.59
N GLU A 414 -19.45 2.19 2.25
CA GLU A 414 -19.05 1.01 3.01
C GLU A 414 -17.87 1.24 3.96
N GLY A 415 -16.88 2.02 3.54
CA GLY A 415 -15.55 2.15 4.15
C GLY A 415 -14.53 1.14 3.61
N ALA A 416 -13.26 1.40 3.91
CA ALA A 416 -12.15 0.48 3.65
C ALA A 416 -11.58 -0.03 4.99
N LEU A 417 -11.40 -1.34 5.12
CA LEU A 417 -10.92 -1.99 6.33
C LEU A 417 -9.39 -2.03 6.33
N PHE A 418 -8.79 -1.65 7.46
CA PHE A 418 -7.37 -1.79 7.74
C PHE A 418 -7.14 -2.76 8.90
N CYS A 419 -6.23 -3.70 8.72
CA CYS A 419 -5.85 -4.71 9.72
C CYS A 419 -4.33 -4.71 9.92
N PHE A 420 -3.89 -4.77 11.18
CA PHE A 420 -2.48 -4.94 11.53
C PHE A 420 -2.35 -5.86 12.73
N GLU A 421 -1.56 -6.92 12.59
CA GLU A 421 -1.42 -7.98 13.60
C GLU A 421 0.03 -8.42 13.82
N MET A 422 0.98 -7.54 13.54
CA MET A 422 2.40 -7.87 13.58
C MET A 422 2.92 -7.91 15.01
N ILE A 423 3.28 -9.08 15.52
CA ILE A 423 3.86 -9.19 16.86
C ILE A 423 5.22 -8.53 16.92
N SER A 424 6.04 -8.59 15.86
CA SER A 424 7.41 -8.05 15.85
C SER A 424 7.53 -6.54 16.03
N MET A 425 6.43 -5.80 16.22
CA MET A 425 6.40 -4.35 16.40
C MET A 425 5.64 -3.87 17.67
N ILE A 426 5.18 -4.77 18.55
CA ILE A 426 4.27 -4.40 19.66
C ILE A 426 4.96 -4.07 20.99
N ASP A 427 6.24 -4.45 21.16
CA ASP A 427 6.94 -4.33 22.44
C ASP A 427 8.33 -3.71 22.24
N GLY A 428 8.40 -2.39 22.36
CA GLY A 428 9.64 -1.64 22.23
C GLY A 428 10.63 -1.86 23.37
N ASP A 429 10.22 -2.50 24.47
CA ASP A 429 11.15 -2.89 25.54
C ASP A 429 11.86 -4.21 25.25
N TYR A 430 11.46 -4.91 24.18
CA TYR A 430 12.05 -6.18 23.80
C TYR A 430 13.07 -6.04 22.68
N VAL A 431 14.28 -6.56 22.93
CA VAL A 431 15.31 -6.69 21.90
C VAL A 431 15.23 -8.08 21.29
N MET A 432 14.79 -8.16 20.04
CA MET A 432 14.77 -9.41 19.30
C MET A 432 16.20 -9.93 19.08
N ASN A 433 16.46 -11.18 19.44
CA ASN A 433 17.73 -11.84 19.12
C ASN A 433 17.51 -12.90 18.04
N PRO A 434 17.72 -12.59 16.75
CA PRO A 434 17.44 -13.50 15.64
C PRO A 434 18.23 -14.82 15.69
N SER A 435 19.27 -14.95 16.53
CA SER A 435 20.13 -16.14 16.62
C SER A 435 19.67 -17.20 17.63
N LEU A 436 18.67 -16.94 18.46
CA LEU A 436 18.19 -17.92 19.47
C LEU A 436 16.83 -18.52 19.05
N LYS A 437 16.45 -19.71 19.52
CA LYS A 437 15.08 -20.22 19.31
C LYS A 437 14.42 -20.56 20.65
N PRO A 438 13.23 -20.00 20.94
CA PRO A 438 12.57 -18.93 20.20
C PRO A 438 13.24 -17.58 20.52
N ALA A 439 13.85 -16.98 19.50
CA ALA A 439 14.55 -15.69 19.46
C ALA A 439 13.74 -14.50 19.98
N TYR A 440 12.42 -14.67 20.02
CA TYR A 440 11.44 -13.61 20.06
C TYR A 440 10.42 -13.83 21.18
N ARG A 441 10.22 -12.82 22.02
CA ARG A 441 9.32 -12.79 23.17
C ARG A 441 8.83 -11.38 23.43
N ALA A 442 7.54 -11.10 23.25
CA ALA A 442 6.98 -9.78 23.54
C ALA A 442 5.91 -9.85 24.62
N ASP A 443 5.61 -8.70 25.22
CA ASP A 443 4.44 -8.53 26.07
C ASP A 443 3.17 -8.54 25.22
N MET A 444 2.49 -9.68 25.16
CA MET A 444 1.26 -9.81 24.38
C MET A 444 0.06 -9.05 25.00
N ASN A 445 0.23 -8.40 26.17
CA ASN A 445 -0.78 -7.49 26.72
C ASN A 445 -0.65 -6.05 26.18
N LYS A 446 0.44 -5.72 25.47
CA LYS A 446 0.58 -4.40 24.82
C LYS A 446 -0.40 -4.29 23.65
N ARG A 447 -1.07 -3.14 23.56
CA ARG A 447 -2.12 -2.87 22.56
C ARG A 447 -1.54 -2.48 21.21
N GLY A 448 -0.93 -3.43 20.51
CA GLY A 448 -0.25 -3.19 19.23
C GLY A 448 -1.01 -3.66 17.98
N PHE A 449 -2.05 -4.48 18.13
CA PHE A 449 -2.89 -4.90 17.00
C PHE A 449 -3.90 -3.82 16.66
N VAL A 450 -4.25 -3.69 15.39
CA VAL A 450 -5.13 -2.62 14.89
C VAL A 450 -6.25 -3.19 14.04
N ARG A 451 -7.46 -2.69 14.30
CA ARG A 451 -8.59 -2.70 13.36
C ARG A 451 -8.97 -1.26 13.08
N GLY A 452 -8.99 -0.88 11.81
CA GLY A 452 -9.27 0.47 11.36
C GLY A 452 -10.30 0.51 10.24
N ILE A 453 -11.07 1.60 10.17
CA ILE A 453 -11.94 1.90 9.04
C ILE A 453 -11.58 3.27 8.49
N ILE A 454 -11.38 3.33 7.18
CA ILE A 454 -11.21 4.56 6.42
C ILE A 454 -12.55 4.86 5.76
N THR A 455 -12.97 6.12 5.86
CA THR A 455 -14.15 6.67 5.20
C THR A 455 -13.74 7.92 4.42
N PRO A 456 -14.62 8.52 3.59
CA PRO A 456 -14.25 9.71 2.82
C PRO A 456 -13.70 10.88 3.65
N ASP A 457 -14.15 11.00 4.90
CA ASP A 457 -13.88 12.15 5.77
C ASP A 457 -13.07 11.81 7.02
N TYR A 458 -13.09 10.55 7.48
CA TYR A 458 -12.45 10.13 8.72
C TYR A 458 -11.74 8.79 8.62
N LYS A 459 -10.68 8.64 9.42
CA LYS A 459 -10.07 7.35 9.77
C LYS A 459 -10.31 7.07 11.25
N PHE A 460 -10.79 5.88 11.56
CA PHE A 460 -11.05 5.44 12.93
C PHE A 460 -10.31 4.14 13.18
N ALA A 461 -9.58 4.03 14.28
CA ALA A 461 -8.87 2.83 14.68
C ALA A 461 -9.06 2.51 16.16
N ARG A 462 -9.03 1.21 16.44
CA ARG A 462 -8.86 0.70 17.80
C ARG A 462 -7.60 -0.16 17.87
N TYR A 463 -6.82 0.06 18.92
CA TYR A 463 -5.58 -0.63 19.20
C TYR A 463 -5.79 -1.57 20.38
N PHE A 464 -5.53 -2.87 20.21
CA PHE A 464 -5.81 -3.89 21.22
C PHE A 464 -4.68 -4.91 21.35
N ALA A 465 -4.73 -5.67 22.43
CA ALA A 465 -3.70 -6.65 22.74
C ALA A 465 -3.90 -7.94 21.93
N PRO A 466 -2.83 -8.60 21.45
CA PRO A 466 -2.91 -9.88 20.75
C PRO A 466 -3.69 -10.98 21.50
N VAL A 467 -3.69 -10.95 22.84
CA VAL A 467 -4.44 -11.91 23.68
C VAL A 467 -5.85 -11.44 24.07
N LYS A 468 -6.32 -10.32 23.51
CA LYS A 468 -7.58 -9.68 23.91
C LYS A 468 -8.37 -9.10 22.73
N PHE A 469 -8.57 -9.93 21.70
CA PHE A 469 -9.51 -9.63 20.62
C PHE A 469 -10.89 -9.28 21.16
N ASN A 470 -11.54 -8.29 20.57
CA ASN A 470 -12.79 -7.75 21.06
C ASN A 470 -13.63 -7.09 19.94
N THR A 471 -14.95 -7.09 20.13
CA THR A 471 -15.93 -6.41 19.26
C THR A 471 -16.84 -5.53 20.12
N PRO A 472 -16.36 -4.36 20.59
CA PRO A 472 -17.06 -3.51 21.53
C PRO A 472 -18.41 -3.03 20.98
N ALA A 473 -19.47 -3.28 21.74
CA ALA A 473 -20.84 -2.93 21.36
C ALA A 473 -21.20 -1.47 21.66
N ASP A 474 -20.50 -0.84 22.59
CA ASP A 474 -20.76 0.53 23.06
C ASP A 474 -19.46 1.26 23.44
N TYR A 475 -19.59 2.53 23.79
CA TYR A 475 -18.47 3.42 24.09
C TYR A 475 -17.67 2.99 25.32
N GLU A 476 -18.33 2.46 26.36
CA GLU A 476 -17.63 2.02 27.56
C GLU A 476 -16.79 0.77 27.26
N ALA A 477 -17.38 -0.22 26.59
CA ALA A 477 -16.70 -1.43 26.13
C ALA A 477 -15.55 -1.11 25.16
N LEU A 478 -15.72 -0.12 24.29
CA LEU A 478 -14.69 0.33 23.35
C LEU A 478 -13.42 0.73 24.10
N TRP A 479 -13.52 1.59 25.11
CA TRP A 479 -12.36 2.05 25.86
C TRP A 479 -11.85 1.09 26.94
N ALA A 480 -12.57 0.01 27.25
CA ALA A 480 -12.14 -0.97 28.25
C ALA A 480 -10.88 -1.70 27.79
N ASP A 481 -10.86 -2.12 26.52
CA ASP A 481 -9.83 -3.00 25.96
C ASP A 481 -9.03 -2.38 24.81
N ASN A 482 -9.34 -1.13 24.45
CA ASN A 482 -8.68 -0.46 23.33
C ASN A 482 -8.10 0.91 23.70
N ASP A 483 -7.02 1.28 23.02
CA ASP A 483 -6.73 2.68 22.75
C ASP A 483 -7.48 3.06 21.46
N VAL A 484 -7.99 4.28 21.37
CA VAL A 484 -8.92 4.67 20.29
C VAL A 484 -8.44 5.95 19.62
N GLU A 485 -8.46 5.95 18.30
CA GLU A 485 -8.03 7.07 17.47
C GLU A 485 -9.10 7.39 16.42
N LEU A 486 -9.43 8.68 16.27
CA LEU A 486 -10.30 9.20 15.22
C LEU A 486 -9.65 10.43 14.60
N LEU A 487 -9.27 10.33 13.34
CA LEU A 487 -8.54 11.34 12.58
C LEU A 487 -9.41 11.85 11.44
N MET A 488 -9.30 13.14 11.12
CA MET A 488 -9.94 13.75 9.96
C MET A 488 -9.03 13.64 8.74
N CYS A 489 -9.55 13.10 7.64
CA CYS A 489 -8.81 12.99 6.38
C CYS A 489 -8.48 14.39 5.81
N GLY A 490 -7.31 14.52 5.19
CA GLY A 490 -6.86 15.79 4.60
C GLY A 490 -6.37 16.83 5.62
N THR A 491 -6.04 16.40 6.84
CA THR A 491 -5.38 17.23 7.86
C THR A 491 -3.97 16.68 8.14
N ASP A 492 -3.17 17.37 8.97
CA ASP A 492 -1.87 16.86 9.45
C ASP A 492 -2.01 15.72 10.48
N GLU A 493 -3.24 15.28 10.78
CA GLU A 493 -3.53 14.12 11.64
C GLU A 493 -2.99 14.19 13.07
N THR A 494 -2.67 15.40 13.54
CA THR A 494 -2.17 15.63 14.90
C THR A 494 -3.31 15.75 15.94
N GLU A 495 -4.57 15.79 15.54
CA GLU A 495 -5.71 15.91 16.46
C GLU A 495 -6.52 14.61 16.51
N ASN A 496 -6.41 13.87 17.61
CA ASN A 496 -7.29 12.72 17.86
C ASN A 496 -8.66 13.20 18.37
N LEU A 497 -9.65 13.19 17.49
CA LEU A 497 -11.03 13.59 17.78
C LEU A 497 -11.73 12.65 18.78
N ALA A 498 -11.20 11.44 19.01
CA ALA A 498 -11.69 10.52 20.04
C ALA A 498 -11.20 10.88 21.45
N TRP A 499 -10.31 11.87 21.61
CA TRP A 499 -9.81 12.31 22.91
C TRP A 499 -10.41 13.68 23.34
N PRO A 500 -10.63 13.94 24.65
CA PRO A 500 -10.54 13.00 25.78
C PRO A 500 -11.63 11.94 25.75
N LYS A 501 -11.39 10.77 26.36
CA LYS A 501 -12.40 9.72 26.54
C LYS A 501 -13.64 10.26 27.27
N ASP A 502 -13.44 10.97 28.37
CA ASP A 502 -14.53 11.49 29.20
C ASP A 502 -14.96 12.89 28.73
N ASN A 503 -16.27 13.12 28.61
CA ASN A 503 -16.86 14.37 28.12
C ASN A 503 -16.42 14.74 26.69
N ASN A 504 -16.19 13.74 25.83
CA ASN A 504 -15.84 13.96 24.44
C ASN A 504 -16.99 14.64 23.66
N ALA A 505 -16.72 15.79 23.05
CA ALA A 505 -17.68 16.48 22.18
C ALA A 505 -18.08 15.66 20.93
N ASN A 506 -17.22 14.75 20.49
CA ASN A 506 -17.37 13.87 19.33
C ASN A 506 -17.80 12.44 19.70
N GLN A 507 -18.25 12.16 20.94
CA GLN A 507 -18.61 10.80 21.37
C GLN A 507 -19.54 10.07 20.38
N GLN A 508 -20.59 10.75 19.88
CA GLN A 508 -21.54 10.15 18.93
C GLN A 508 -20.88 9.76 17.61
N LEU A 509 -19.89 10.55 17.13
CA LEU A 509 -19.14 10.22 15.93
C LEU A 509 -18.24 9.01 16.17
N VAL A 510 -17.58 8.92 17.33
CA VAL A 510 -16.78 7.76 17.72
C VAL A 510 -17.63 6.48 17.79
N GLU A 511 -18.81 6.56 18.41
CA GLU A 511 -19.77 5.44 18.48
C GLU A 511 -20.22 5.00 17.08
N LEU A 512 -20.54 5.96 16.20
CA LEU A 512 -20.91 5.68 14.82
C LEU A 512 -19.77 5.00 14.05
N MET A 513 -18.54 5.49 14.18
CA MET A 513 -17.38 4.90 13.50
C MET A 513 -17.07 3.49 14.02
N ASN A 514 -17.21 3.25 15.32
CA ASN A 514 -17.09 1.90 15.89
C ASN A 514 -18.19 0.96 15.37
N GLN A 515 -19.44 1.42 15.26
CA GLN A 515 -20.52 0.63 14.67
C GLN A 515 -20.24 0.29 13.20
N LYS A 516 -19.75 1.26 12.42
CA LYS A 516 -19.34 1.04 11.03
C LYS A 516 -18.19 0.04 10.93
N LEU A 517 -17.17 0.16 11.78
CA LEU A 517 -16.05 -0.77 11.82
C LEU A 517 -16.54 -2.20 12.15
N ASN A 518 -17.38 -2.37 13.17
CA ASN A 518 -17.93 -3.70 13.51
C ASN A 518 -18.76 -4.29 12.37
N ALA A 519 -19.58 -3.49 11.70
CA ALA A 519 -20.37 -3.94 10.54
C ALA A 519 -19.47 -4.34 9.36
N LEU A 520 -18.38 -3.59 9.13
CA LEU A 520 -17.41 -3.86 8.08
C LEU A 520 -16.64 -5.16 8.35
N ILE A 521 -16.13 -5.34 9.57
CA ILE A 521 -15.47 -6.57 10.02
C ILE A 521 -16.42 -7.76 9.85
N GLN A 522 -17.67 -7.66 10.30
CA GLN A 522 -18.65 -8.74 10.16
C GLN A 522 -18.91 -9.12 8.69
N ARG A 523 -18.82 -8.16 7.77
CA ARG A 523 -19.06 -8.38 6.33
C ARG A 523 -17.85 -8.97 5.62
N GLU A 524 -16.65 -8.49 5.91
CA GLU A 524 -15.43 -8.81 5.14
C GLU A 524 -14.49 -9.81 5.83
N ILE A 525 -14.63 -10.02 7.13
CA ILE A 525 -13.85 -11.01 7.91
C ILE A 525 -14.78 -12.07 8.51
N GLY A 526 -15.97 -11.66 8.96
CA GLY A 526 -16.88 -12.53 9.70
C GLY A 526 -16.59 -12.50 11.20
N THR A 527 -16.00 -13.57 11.73
CA THR A 527 -15.69 -13.66 13.17
C THR A 527 -14.27 -13.17 13.45
N ASP A 528 -14.14 -12.11 14.25
CA ASP A 528 -12.86 -11.47 14.60
C ASP A 528 -12.39 -11.91 15.99
N ASP A 529 -11.93 -13.15 16.09
CA ASP A 529 -11.57 -13.82 17.36
C ASP A 529 -10.08 -14.18 17.50
N GLY A 530 -9.25 -13.77 16.54
CA GLY A 530 -7.82 -14.03 16.54
C GLY A 530 -7.44 -15.47 16.15
N SER A 531 -8.36 -16.25 15.61
CA SER A 531 -8.09 -17.63 15.17
C SER A 531 -7.00 -17.72 14.09
N GLU A 532 -6.82 -16.67 13.29
CA GLU A 532 -5.74 -16.46 12.32
C GLU A 532 -4.36 -16.55 12.97
N THR A 533 -4.20 -16.06 14.20
CA THR A 533 -2.91 -16.05 14.91
C THR A 533 -2.38 -17.45 15.22
N LYS A 534 -3.27 -18.45 15.29
CA LYS A 534 -2.91 -19.87 15.49
C LYS A 534 -2.28 -20.50 14.25
N LYS A 535 -2.56 -19.95 13.07
CA LYS A 535 -2.03 -20.40 11.78
C LYS A 535 -0.89 -19.51 11.30
N GLY A 536 -1.03 -18.19 11.45
CA GLY A 536 -0.04 -17.21 11.02
C GLY A 536 1.27 -17.26 11.81
N TYR A 537 1.20 -17.64 13.09
CA TYR A 537 2.37 -17.82 13.93
C TYR A 537 2.63 -19.29 14.25
N LYS A 538 3.87 -19.75 14.06
CA LYS A 538 4.31 -21.11 14.41
C LYS A 538 4.09 -21.35 15.90
N GLY A 539 3.12 -22.21 16.23
CA GLY A 539 2.74 -22.52 17.62
C GLY A 539 1.72 -21.56 18.27
N GLY A 540 1.18 -20.61 17.51
CA GLY A 540 0.25 -19.58 17.99
C GLY A 540 0.94 -18.41 18.68
N VAL A 541 0.25 -17.26 18.74
CA VAL A 541 0.77 -16.03 19.35
C VAL A 541 1.15 -16.22 20.82
N GLU A 542 0.41 -17.10 21.51
CA GLU A 542 0.66 -17.48 22.89
C GLU A 542 2.05 -18.05 23.16
N MET A 543 2.68 -18.66 22.15
CA MET A 543 4.03 -19.23 22.27
C MET A 543 5.09 -18.14 22.48
N TYR A 544 4.80 -16.91 22.05
CA TYR A 544 5.71 -15.77 22.04
C TYR A 544 5.45 -14.79 23.19
N ASP A 545 4.48 -15.06 24.05
CA ASP A 545 4.19 -14.23 25.22
C ASP A 545 5.28 -14.39 26.29
N LYS A 546 6.02 -13.31 26.57
CA LYS A 546 7.09 -13.31 27.58
C LYS A 546 6.57 -13.63 28.98
N ASN A 547 5.35 -13.22 29.30
CA ASN A 547 4.76 -13.39 30.62
C ASN A 547 4.48 -14.85 31.00
N LYS A 548 4.54 -15.77 30.04
CA LYS A 548 4.39 -17.22 30.28
C LYS A 548 5.69 -17.91 30.69
N TYR A 549 6.83 -17.25 30.53
CA TYR A 549 8.16 -17.80 30.81
C TYR A 549 8.87 -17.10 31.96
N ASP A 550 8.42 -15.89 32.32
CA ASP A 550 8.91 -15.14 33.50
C ASP A 550 8.21 -15.57 34.82
N GLN A 551 7.34 -16.58 34.77
CA GLN A 551 6.72 -17.26 35.93
C GLN A 551 7.40 -18.60 36.20
#